data_AF-A0A7Z1R353-F1
#
_entry.id   AF-A0A7Z1R353-F1
#
_cell.length_a   1.000
_cell.length_b   1.000
_cell.length_c   1.000
_cell.angle_alpha   90.00
_cell.angle_beta   90.00
_cell.angle_gamma   90.00
#
_symmetry.space_group_name_H-M   'P 1'
#
loop_
_entity.id
_entity.type
_entity.pdbx_description
1 polymer ?
#
loop_
_entity_poly.entity_id
_entity_poly.type
_entity_poly.pdbx_seq_one_letter_code
_entity_poly.pdbx_strand_id
1 'polypeptide(L)'
;MRVASGEREIWAAASHFDVTVGEQVVVPLDMPMENFHSDTLNRDFPVIYFAGAITRKGDMRPPVMPAGHPPIAGAATAHGGAPVAAVEPVPGGLTVVEIWAGRTRLAGSTVTVRGRVVKFNPGIMGTNWLHLQDGSGSPTNGTHDLAVTTPANVKVGDVVTVTGAVSVDQDFGAGYTYPVIIREAAVVAN
;
A
#
# COMPACT_ATOMS: atom_id res chain seq x y z
N MET A 1 -2.31 -19.21 15.28
CA MET A 1 -1.43 -20.34 14.91
C MET A 1 0.02 -20.03 15.24
N ARG A 2 0.85 -21.06 15.40
CA ARG A 2 2.31 -20.91 15.52
C ARG A 2 2.94 -21.21 14.17
N VAL A 3 3.82 -20.33 13.70
CA VAL A 3 4.49 -20.46 12.40
C VAL A 3 6.00 -20.48 12.62
N ALA A 4 6.69 -21.45 12.01
CA ALA A 4 8.14 -21.49 12.00
C ALA A 4 8.67 -20.61 10.86
N SER A 5 9.52 -19.63 11.19
CA SER A 5 10.16 -18.72 10.24
C SER A 5 11.67 -18.77 10.43
N GLY A 6 12.33 -19.66 9.69
CA GLY A 6 13.77 -19.93 9.86
C GLY A 6 14.06 -20.57 11.22
N GLU A 7 14.94 -19.97 12.00
CA GLU A 7 15.32 -20.43 13.36
C GLU A 7 14.39 -19.90 14.46
N ARG A 8 13.32 -19.17 14.11
CA ARG A 8 12.42 -18.51 15.07
C ARG A 8 10.99 -19.02 14.92
N GLU A 9 10.29 -19.13 16.05
CA GLU A 9 8.85 -19.36 16.08
C GLU A 9 8.11 -18.04 16.28
N ILE A 10 7.06 -17.79 15.49
CA ILE A 10 6.20 -16.60 15.62
C ILE A 10 4.74 -17.01 15.83
N TRP A 11 3.99 -16.14 16.51
CA TRP A 11 2.55 -16.30 16.70
C TRP A 11 1.80 -15.39 15.74
N ALA A 12 0.89 -15.97 14.96
CA ALA A 12 0.06 -15.23 14.02
C ALA A 12 -1.43 -15.49 14.27
N ALA A 13 -2.26 -14.45 14.23
CA ALA A 13 -3.70 -14.51 14.34
C ALA A 13 -4.34 -13.97 13.05
N ALA A 14 -5.31 -14.69 12.51
CA ALA A 14 -6.11 -14.29 11.35
C ALA A 14 -7.53 -14.83 11.50
N SER A 15 -8.44 -14.40 10.64
CA SER A 15 -9.78 -14.98 10.48
C SER A 15 -9.71 -16.49 10.34
N HIS A 16 -10.63 -17.24 10.94
CA HIS A 16 -10.57 -18.71 10.97
C HIS A 16 -10.47 -19.31 9.56
N PHE A 17 -9.48 -20.18 9.34
CA PHE A 17 -9.31 -20.92 8.08
C PHE A 17 -8.62 -22.26 8.35
N ASP A 18 -8.97 -23.27 7.56
CA ASP A 18 -8.40 -24.60 7.68
C ASP A 18 -6.93 -24.61 7.25
N VAL A 19 -6.06 -25.07 8.17
CA VAL A 19 -4.64 -25.27 7.96
C VAL A 19 -4.22 -26.65 8.45
N THR A 20 -3.34 -27.31 7.71
CA THR A 20 -2.74 -28.59 8.12
C THR A 20 -1.33 -28.36 8.70
N VAL A 21 -0.93 -29.16 9.69
CA VAL A 21 0.43 -29.12 10.23
C VAL A 21 1.43 -29.48 9.13
N GLY A 22 2.43 -28.61 8.90
CA GLY A 22 3.42 -28.76 7.82
C GLY A 22 3.15 -27.90 6.58
N GLU A 23 2.04 -27.18 6.54
CA GLU A 23 1.66 -26.31 5.43
C GLU A 23 2.44 -24.97 5.43
N GLN A 24 3.00 -24.59 4.28
CA GLN A 24 3.75 -23.34 4.15
C GLN A 24 2.81 -22.16 3.92
N VAL A 25 2.82 -21.23 4.86
CA VAL A 25 1.98 -20.02 4.84
C VAL A 25 2.84 -18.76 4.84
N VAL A 26 2.33 -17.71 4.21
CA VAL A 26 2.91 -16.36 4.21
C VAL A 26 2.10 -15.52 5.18
N VAL A 27 2.76 -15.10 6.25
CA VAL A 27 2.19 -14.21 7.28
C VAL A 27 2.79 -12.82 7.08
N PRO A 28 1.98 -11.77 6.81
CA PRO A 28 2.46 -10.40 6.84
C PRO A 28 2.92 -10.04 8.26
N LEU A 29 4.17 -9.58 8.39
CA LEU A 29 4.81 -9.28 9.68
C LEU A 29 4.73 -7.79 10.03
N ASP A 30 3.88 -7.05 9.34
CA ASP A 30 3.95 -5.58 9.30
C ASP A 30 3.38 -4.89 10.56
N MET A 31 2.62 -5.63 11.39
CA MET A 31 1.98 -5.10 12.61
C MET A 31 2.09 -6.08 13.81
N PRO A 32 3.25 -6.15 14.48
CA PRO A 32 3.38 -6.90 15.73
C PRO A 32 2.63 -6.21 16.87
N MET A 33 1.91 -7.00 17.67
CA MET A 33 1.42 -6.61 18.98
C MET A 33 2.25 -7.29 20.06
N GLU A 34 2.85 -6.49 20.93
CA GLU A 34 3.65 -6.97 22.05
C GLU A 34 2.79 -7.14 23.30
N ASN A 35 3.13 -8.11 24.14
CA ASN A 35 2.50 -8.38 25.44
C ASN A 35 0.97 -8.52 25.37
N PHE A 36 0.48 -9.23 24.35
CA PHE A 36 -0.95 -9.42 24.11
C PHE A 36 -1.49 -10.59 24.95
N HIS A 37 -2.53 -10.34 25.75
CA HIS A 37 -3.29 -11.39 26.42
C HIS A 37 -4.51 -11.79 25.57
N SER A 38 -4.66 -13.09 25.29
CA SER A 38 -5.83 -13.62 24.59
C SER A 38 -6.85 -14.19 25.58
N ASP A 39 -8.01 -13.54 25.69
CA ASP A 39 -9.09 -14.00 26.57
C ASP A 39 -9.67 -15.36 26.13
N THR A 40 -9.75 -15.59 24.82
CA THR A 40 -10.32 -16.81 24.24
C THR A 40 -9.41 -18.03 24.36
N LEU A 41 -8.09 -17.82 24.35
CA LEU A 41 -7.09 -18.87 24.54
C LEU A 41 -6.57 -18.93 25.98
N ASN A 42 -6.99 -17.98 26.82
CA ASN A 42 -6.50 -17.74 28.18
C ASN A 42 -4.97 -17.82 28.26
N ARG A 43 -4.29 -17.04 27.40
CA ARG A 43 -2.83 -17.13 27.23
C ARG A 43 -2.20 -15.81 26.82
N ASP A 44 -1.03 -15.54 27.37
CA ASP A 44 -0.18 -14.41 27.01
C ASP A 44 0.74 -14.70 25.83
N PHE A 45 0.95 -13.68 25.02
CA PHE A 45 1.81 -13.68 23.84
C PHE A 45 2.80 -12.53 23.96
N PRO A 46 4.11 -12.80 24.14
CA PRO A 46 5.13 -11.76 24.16
C PRO A 46 5.12 -10.91 22.88
N VAL A 47 4.91 -11.55 21.73
CA VAL A 47 4.66 -10.91 20.43
C VAL A 47 3.69 -11.76 19.62
N ILE A 48 2.66 -11.14 19.05
CA ILE A 48 1.69 -11.76 18.12
C ILE A 48 1.46 -10.86 16.91
N TYR A 49 1.34 -11.45 15.72
CA TYR A 49 1.08 -10.73 14.48
C TYR A 49 -0.38 -10.95 14.05
N PHE A 50 -1.15 -9.87 13.93
CA PHE A 50 -2.52 -9.95 13.41
C PHE A 50 -2.51 -9.75 11.90
N ALA A 51 -2.75 -10.83 11.17
CA ALA A 51 -2.80 -10.84 9.72
C ALA A 51 -4.26 -10.81 9.25
N GLY A 52 -4.64 -9.78 8.49
CA GLY A 52 -5.97 -9.70 7.86
C GLY A 52 -6.21 -10.79 6.80
N ALA A 53 -5.13 -11.35 6.24
CA ALA A 53 -5.17 -12.55 5.42
C ALA A 53 -3.83 -13.29 5.56
N ILE A 54 -3.88 -14.61 5.75
CA ILE A 54 -2.72 -15.49 5.62
C ILE A 54 -2.85 -16.20 4.29
N THR A 55 -1.82 -16.12 3.44
CA THR A 55 -1.84 -16.75 2.11
C THR A 55 -1.03 -18.03 2.12
N ARG A 56 -1.48 -19.06 1.39
CA ARG A 56 -0.67 -20.28 1.21
C ARG A 56 0.40 -20.01 0.16
N LYS A 57 1.61 -20.52 0.39
CA LYS A 57 2.72 -20.37 -0.56
C LYS A 57 2.40 -21.16 -1.84
N GLY A 58 1.89 -20.46 -2.86
CA GLY A 58 1.50 -21.03 -4.15
C GLY A 58 0.04 -20.76 -4.56
N ASP A 59 -0.83 -20.38 -3.62
CA ASP A 59 -2.19 -19.90 -3.95
C ASP A 59 -2.17 -18.37 -4.07
N MET A 60 -1.77 -17.87 -5.24
CA MET A 60 -2.23 -16.55 -5.70
C MET A 60 -3.68 -16.71 -6.18
N ARG A 61 -4.62 -16.93 -5.26
CA ARG A 61 -6.04 -16.73 -5.59
C ARG A 61 -6.44 -15.35 -5.08
N PRO A 62 -6.92 -14.46 -5.95
CA PRO A 62 -7.48 -13.19 -5.49
C PRO A 62 -8.62 -13.49 -4.50
N PRO A 63 -8.77 -12.68 -3.44
CA PRO A 63 -9.83 -12.89 -2.46
C PRO A 63 -11.19 -12.81 -3.17
N VAL A 64 -11.97 -13.89 -3.08
CA VAL A 64 -13.36 -13.90 -3.56
C VAL A 64 -14.23 -13.39 -2.41
N MET A 65 -14.72 -12.16 -2.53
CA MET A 65 -15.63 -11.58 -1.55
C MET A 65 -17.07 -12.08 -1.77
N PRO A 66 -17.90 -12.21 -0.71
CA PRO A 66 -19.32 -12.53 -0.84
C PRO A 66 -20.05 -11.48 -1.69
N ALA A 67 -21.00 -11.93 -2.53
CA ALA A 67 -21.78 -11.04 -3.40
C ALA A 67 -22.66 -10.08 -2.58
N GLY A 68 -22.55 -8.77 -2.82
CA GLY A 68 -23.43 -7.74 -2.25
C GLY A 68 -22.79 -6.67 -1.37
N HIS A 69 -21.47 -6.71 -1.13
CA HIS A 69 -20.78 -5.63 -0.42
C HIS A 69 -20.37 -4.49 -1.38
N PRO A 70 -20.59 -3.20 -1.05
CA PRO A 70 -19.98 -2.10 -1.79
C PRO A 70 -18.46 -2.27 -1.78
N PRO A 71 -17.73 -1.96 -2.88
CA PRO A 71 -16.29 -2.07 -2.89
C PRO A 71 -15.72 -1.13 -1.83
N ILE A 72 -15.10 -1.70 -0.80
CA ILE A 72 -14.35 -0.94 0.20
C ILE A 72 -12.99 -0.60 -0.43
N ALA A 73 -13.00 0.29 -1.42
CA ALA A 73 -11.78 0.78 -2.03
C ALA A 73 -11.18 1.87 -1.13
N GLY A 74 -10.75 1.52 0.09
CA GLY A 74 -10.37 2.55 1.07
C GLY A 74 -9.66 2.14 2.35
N ALA A 75 -9.64 0.87 2.75
CA ALA A 75 -8.94 0.48 3.98
C ALA A 75 -7.89 -0.60 3.71
N ALA A 76 -6.79 -0.17 3.10
CA ALA A 76 -5.50 -0.84 3.23
C ALA A 76 -4.43 0.13 2.75
N THR A 77 -3.59 0.58 3.67
CA THR A 77 -2.14 0.61 3.43
C THR A 77 -1.72 -0.81 3.02
N ALA A 78 -2.02 -1.19 1.78
CA ALA A 78 -1.46 -2.36 1.14
C ALA A 78 -0.04 -2.02 0.69
N HIS A 79 0.82 -1.75 1.66
CA HIS A 79 2.27 -1.67 1.47
C HIS A 79 2.81 -3.10 1.47
N GLY A 80 2.50 -3.84 0.42
CA GLY A 80 2.85 -5.25 0.29
C GLY A 80 2.63 -5.80 -1.11
N GLY A 81 2.79 -4.95 -2.13
CA GLY A 81 2.96 -5.43 -3.50
C GLY A 81 4.38 -5.95 -3.68
N ALA A 82 4.57 -6.92 -4.59
CA ALA A 82 5.92 -7.26 -5.06
C ALA A 82 6.66 -5.97 -5.49
N PRO A 83 7.99 -5.87 -5.28
CA PRO A 83 8.75 -4.69 -5.65
C PRO A 83 8.44 -4.29 -7.10
N VAL A 84 7.96 -3.06 -7.29
CA VAL A 84 7.78 -2.51 -8.64
C VAL A 84 9.16 -2.33 -9.25
N ALA A 85 9.32 -2.79 -10.49
CA ALA A 85 10.57 -2.60 -11.24
C ALA A 85 10.90 -1.10 -11.30
N ALA A 86 12.19 -0.77 -11.16
CA ALA A 86 12.63 0.62 -11.17
C ALA A 86 12.22 1.31 -12.47
N VAL A 87 11.62 2.49 -12.35
CA VAL A 87 11.23 3.35 -13.47
C VAL A 87 12.19 4.53 -13.50
N GLU A 88 12.86 4.73 -14.63
CA GLU A 88 13.77 5.87 -14.77
C GLU A 88 12.98 7.20 -14.76
N PRO A 89 13.44 8.20 -13.99
CA PRO A 89 12.86 9.54 -14.03
C PRO A 89 12.92 10.15 -15.42
N VAL A 90 11.95 11.01 -15.74
CA VAL A 90 12.05 11.88 -16.92
C VAL A 90 13.11 12.97 -16.70
N PRO A 91 13.72 13.53 -17.76
CA PRO A 91 14.63 14.67 -17.61
C PRO A 91 13.98 15.83 -16.86
N GLY A 92 14.61 16.27 -15.76
CA GLY A 92 14.08 17.32 -14.88
C GLY A 92 12.93 16.88 -13.97
N GLY A 93 12.55 15.61 -13.98
CA GLY A 93 11.60 15.00 -13.06
C GLY A 93 12.27 14.55 -11.75
N LEU A 94 11.42 14.27 -10.76
CA LEU A 94 11.81 13.71 -9.47
C LEU A 94 11.34 12.27 -9.36
N THR A 95 12.06 11.49 -8.55
CA THR A 95 11.59 10.18 -8.05
C THR A 95 10.54 10.34 -6.96
N VAL A 96 9.80 9.26 -6.69
CA VAL A 96 8.84 9.19 -5.58
C VAL A 96 9.53 9.45 -4.24
N VAL A 97 10.71 8.85 -3.99
CA VAL A 97 11.43 9.04 -2.73
C VAL A 97 11.94 10.48 -2.56
N GLU A 98 12.34 11.15 -3.63
CA GLU A 98 12.75 12.56 -3.59
C GLU A 98 11.58 13.49 -3.28
N ILE A 99 10.37 13.19 -3.77
CA ILE A 99 9.16 13.93 -3.42
C ILE A 99 8.82 13.73 -1.93
N TRP A 100 8.91 12.51 -1.42
CA TRP A 100 8.71 12.21 0.00
C TRP A 100 9.72 12.92 0.91
N ALA A 101 11.01 12.90 0.54
CA ALA A 101 12.09 13.56 1.27
C ALA A 101 11.97 15.09 1.19
N GLY A 102 11.51 15.62 0.05
CA GLY A 102 11.36 17.04 -0.21
C GLY A 102 9.99 17.64 0.13
N ARG A 103 9.05 16.86 0.69
CA ARG A 103 7.62 17.22 0.76
C ARG A 103 7.35 18.63 1.29
N THR A 104 8.01 19.04 2.37
CA THR A 104 7.83 20.37 2.97
C THR A 104 8.34 21.49 2.07
N ARG A 105 9.46 21.26 1.37
CA ARG A 105 10.03 22.23 0.41
C ARG A 105 9.22 22.31 -0.87
N LEU A 106 8.62 21.19 -1.29
CA LEU A 106 7.88 21.07 -2.53
C LEU A 106 6.41 21.46 -2.39
N ALA A 107 5.90 21.68 -1.18
CA ALA A 107 4.51 22.07 -0.95
C ALA A 107 4.12 23.30 -1.82
N GLY A 108 3.02 23.17 -2.57
CA GLY A 108 2.54 24.15 -3.55
C GLY A 108 3.32 24.21 -4.86
N SER A 109 4.48 23.55 -4.97
CA SER A 109 5.29 23.51 -6.18
C SER A 109 4.79 22.45 -7.16
N THR A 110 4.88 22.75 -8.45
CA THR A 110 4.61 21.77 -9.50
C THR A 110 5.82 20.87 -9.69
N VAL A 111 5.61 19.56 -9.63
CA VAL A 111 6.63 18.54 -9.85
C VAL A 111 6.22 17.62 -10.98
N THR A 112 7.20 16.98 -11.62
CA THR A 112 6.97 15.91 -12.59
C THR A 112 7.60 14.63 -12.08
N VAL A 113 6.85 13.54 -12.09
CA VAL A 113 7.29 12.20 -11.67
C VAL A 113 6.84 11.16 -12.67
N ARG A 114 7.68 10.17 -12.93
CA ARG A 114 7.33 9.01 -13.78
C ARG A 114 7.27 7.78 -12.90
N GLY A 115 6.23 6.98 -13.08
CA GLY A 115 6.08 5.75 -12.31
C GLY A 115 5.00 4.86 -12.87
N ARG A 116 4.88 3.68 -12.25
CA ARG A 116 3.86 2.69 -12.56
C ARG A 116 2.62 2.91 -11.70
N VAL A 117 1.45 2.87 -12.33
CA VAL A 117 0.17 2.88 -11.63
C VAL A 117 -0.03 1.53 -10.93
N VAL A 118 -0.07 1.52 -9.60
CA VAL A 118 -0.29 0.30 -8.82
C VAL A 118 -1.72 0.16 -8.31
N LYS A 119 -2.47 1.27 -8.28
CA LYS A 119 -3.89 1.31 -7.91
C LYS A 119 -4.57 2.48 -8.62
N PHE A 120 -5.82 2.28 -9.03
CA PHE A 120 -6.65 3.30 -9.67
C PHE A 120 -8.09 3.19 -9.17
N ASN A 121 -8.59 4.30 -8.64
CA ASN A 121 -9.92 4.44 -8.08
C ASN A 121 -10.60 5.66 -8.74
N PRO A 122 -11.44 5.47 -9.75
CA PRO A 122 -12.10 6.57 -10.44
C PRO A 122 -13.25 7.17 -9.62
N GLY A 123 -13.52 8.45 -9.81
CA GLY A 123 -14.75 9.13 -9.36
C GLY A 123 -14.89 9.41 -7.86
N ILE A 124 -13.84 9.25 -7.05
CA ILE A 124 -13.88 9.59 -5.62
C ILE A 124 -13.83 11.11 -5.47
N MET A 125 -14.88 11.68 -4.87
CA MET A 125 -15.04 13.14 -4.69
C MET A 125 -14.95 13.93 -6.01
N GLY A 126 -15.41 13.35 -7.12
CA GLY A 126 -15.40 14.01 -8.44
C GLY A 126 -14.03 14.02 -9.15
N THR A 127 -13.04 13.30 -8.64
CA THR A 127 -11.73 13.14 -9.28
C THR A 127 -11.28 11.67 -9.27
N ASN A 128 -10.31 11.32 -10.10
CA ASN A 128 -9.73 9.98 -10.08
C ASN A 128 -8.51 9.96 -9.17
N TRP A 129 -8.35 8.88 -8.44
CA TRP A 129 -7.25 8.66 -7.52
C TRP A 129 -6.38 7.53 -8.04
N LEU A 130 -5.07 7.71 -8.00
CA LEU A 130 -4.14 6.66 -8.33
C LEU A 130 -2.99 6.64 -7.33
N HIS A 131 -2.41 5.47 -7.17
CA HIS A 131 -1.15 5.29 -6.46
C HIS A 131 -0.06 5.00 -7.47
N LEU A 132 1.05 5.74 -7.36
CA LEU A 132 2.18 5.70 -8.27
C LEU A 132 3.42 5.18 -7.52
N GLN A 133 4.14 4.24 -8.13
CA GLN A 133 5.41 3.73 -7.61
C GLN A 133 6.46 3.67 -8.72
N ASP A 134 7.71 4.02 -8.41
CA ASP A 134 8.83 4.02 -9.34
C ASP A 134 9.99 3.11 -8.91
N GLY A 135 9.83 2.39 -7.78
CA GLY A 135 10.85 1.52 -7.20
C GLY A 135 11.93 2.23 -6.38
N SER A 136 11.87 3.56 -6.20
CA SER A 136 12.89 4.34 -5.47
C SER A 136 12.71 4.33 -3.95
N GLY A 137 11.47 4.19 -3.46
CA GLY A 137 11.15 4.32 -2.03
C GLY A 137 11.04 2.99 -1.28
N SER A 138 10.76 3.07 0.02
CA SER A 138 10.70 1.90 0.90
C SER A 138 9.26 1.54 1.31
N PRO A 139 8.85 0.25 1.18
CA PRO A 139 7.66 -0.30 1.82
C PRO A 139 7.61 -0.08 3.33
N THR A 140 8.71 -0.36 4.02
CA THR A 140 8.77 -0.28 5.49
C THR A 140 8.60 1.14 6.01
N ASN A 141 8.98 2.13 5.21
CA ASN A 141 8.91 3.55 5.59
C ASN A 141 7.69 4.25 4.95
N GLY A 142 6.87 3.54 4.18
CA GLY A 142 5.74 4.12 3.44
C GLY A 142 6.12 5.09 2.33
N THR A 143 7.40 5.18 1.94
CA THR A 143 7.91 6.18 0.96
C THR A 143 7.99 5.68 -0.48
N HIS A 144 7.58 4.44 -0.74
CA HIS A 144 7.55 3.82 -2.07
C HIS A 144 6.32 4.19 -2.89
N ASP A 145 5.32 4.78 -2.26
CA ASP A 145 4.00 4.99 -2.82
C ASP A 145 3.62 6.46 -2.79
N LEU A 146 3.09 6.97 -3.89
CA LEU A 146 2.64 8.36 -4.02
C LEU A 146 1.19 8.40 -4.45
N ALA A 147 0.35 8.98 -3.61
CA ALA A 147 -1.02 9.29 -3.98
C ALA A 147 -1.06 10.47 -4.97
N VAL A 148 -1.91 10.34 -5.98
CA VAL A 148 -2.12 11.35 -7.02
C VAL A 148 -3.62 11.45 -7.31
N THR A 149 -4.15 12.67 -7.40
CA THR A 149 -5.46 12.92 -8.01
C THR A 149 -5.33 13.46 -9.42
N THR A 150 -6.21 13.07 -10.32
CA THR A 150 -6.18 13.47 -11.73
C THR A 150 -7.57 13.40 -12.37
N PRO A 151 -7.90 14.26 -13.36
CA PRO A 151 -9.07 14.07 -14.21
C PRO A 151 -8.88 12.96 -15.26
N ALA A 152 -7.65 12.49 -15.48
CA ALA A 152 -7.35 11.49 -16.51
C ALA A 152 -7.79 10.08 -16.10
N ASN A 153 -8.09 9.24 -17.09
CA ASN A 153 -8.28 7.81 -16.89
C ASN A 153 -6.96 7.07 -17.19
N VAL A 154 -6.57 6.18 -16.28
CA VAL A 154 -5.37 5.33 -16.42
C VAL A 154 -5.72 3.89 -16.08
N LYS A 155 -4.84 2.94 -16.40
CA LYS A 155 -4.98 1.55 -15.99
C LYS A 155 -3.90 1.17 -15.00
N VAL A 156 -4.25 0.28 -14.07
CA VAL A 156 -3.26 -0.37 -13.22
C VAL A 156 -2.28 -1.13 -14.11
N GLY A 157 -0.98 -0.90 -13.90
CA GLY A 157 0.10 -1.45 -14.69
C GLY A 157 0.75 -0.47 -15.66
N ASP A 158 0.08 0.63 -16.01
CA ASP A 158 0.61 1.64 -16.93
C ASP A 158 1.82 2.36 -16.33
N VAL A 159 2.81 2.67 -17.15
CA VAL A 159 3.90 3.59 -16.80
C VAL A 159 3.55 4.98 -17.32
N VAL A 160 3.27 5.90 -16.40
CA VAL A 160 2.77 7.23 -16.72
C VAL A 160 3.72 8.31 -16.21
N THR A 161 3.70 9.45 -16.88
CA THR A 161 4.32 10.69 -16.39
C THR A 161 3.23 11.59 -15.83
N VAL A 162 3.40 11.98 -14.57
CA VAL A 162 2.46 12.79 -13.79
C VAL A 162 3.09 14.15 -13.52
N THR A 163 2.37 15.22 -13.83
CA THR A 163 2.77 16.60 -13.50
C THR A 163 1.67 17.29 -12.73
N GLY A 164 1.97 17.79 -11.53
CA GLY A 164 0.98 18.49 -10.70
C GLY A 164 1.58 19.11 -9.45
N ALA A 165 0.75 19.82 -8.68
CA ALA A 165 1.17 20.50 -7.46
C ALA A 165 1.23 19.54 -6.27
N VAL A 166 2.31 19.61 -5.49
CA VAL A 166 2.46 18.83 -4.26
C VAL A 166 1.66 19.49 -3.14
N SER A 167 0.81 18.72 -2.47
CA SER A 167 0.13 19.09 -1.23
C SER A 167 0.60 18.17 -0.10
N VAL A 168 0.69 18.70 1.11
CA VAL A 168 1.16 17.98 2.29
C VAL A 168 0.11 18.03 3.39
N ASP A 169 0.13 17.02 4.27
CA ASP A 169 -0.74 16.92 5.45
C ASP A 169 -2.24 17.09 5.11
N GLN A 170 -2.66 16.54 3.97
CA GLN A 170 -4.03 16.63 3.50
C GLN A 170 -4.93 15.65 4.24
N ASP A 171 -6.00 16.15 4.84
CA ASP A 171 -7.05 15.34 5.49
C ASP A 171 -8.34 15.40 4.66
N PHE A 172 -8.85 14.23 4.27
CA PHE A 172 -10.11 14.06 3.54
C PHE A 172 -11.23 13.50 4.43
N GLY A 173 -11.03 13.46 5.76
CA GLY A 173 -11.96 12.93 6.74
C GLY A 173 -11.92 11.41 6.85
N ALA A 174 -12.66 10.84 7.80
CA ALA A 174 -12.80 9.38 8.00
C ALA A 174 -11.48 8.59 8.09
N GLY A 175 -10.38 9.25 8.50
CA GLY A 175 -9.05 8.64 8.61
C GLY A 175 -8.21 8.67 7.32
N TYR A 176 -8.69 9.32 6.25
CA TYR A 176 -7.94 9.47 5.00
C TYR A 176 -7.01 10.69 5.06
N THR A 177 -5.84 10.49 5.66
CA THR A 177 -4.79 11.51 5.72
C THR A 177 -3.62 11.15 4.80
N TYR A 178 -3.10 12.13 4.09
CA TYR A 178 -1.99 11.99 3.15
C TYR A 178 -0.88 12.97 3.52
N PRO A 179 0.26 12.49 4.04
CA PRO A 179 1.41 13.34 4.35
C PRO A 179 1.98 14.03 3.11
N VAL A 180 1.84 13.40 1.94
CA VAL A 180 2.18 13.97 0.63
C VAL A 180 1.22 13.41 -0.42
N ILE A 181 0.77 14.27 -1.33
CA ILE A 181 -0.12 13.93 -2.45
C ILE A 181 0.11 14.92 -3.59
N ILE A 182 0.08 14.46 -4.84
CA ILE A 182 0.02 15.36 -5.99
C ILE A 182 -1.45 15.55 -6.36
N ARG A 183 -1.90 16.80 -6.42
CA ARG A 183 -3.30 17.11 -6.71
C ARG A 183 -3.50 17.59 -8.14
N GLU A 184 -4.64 17.21 -8.71
CA GLU A 184 -5.14 17.69 -10.01
C GLU A 184 -4.10 17.53 -11.15
N ALA A 185 -3.35 16.43 -11.10
CA ALA A 185 -2.22 16.23 -11.97
C ALA A 185 -2.65 15.96 -13.41
N ALA A 186 -1.90 16.53 -14.35
CA ALA A 186 -1.90 16.10 -15.73
C ALA A 186 -1.14 14.78 -15.86
N VAL A 187 -1.66 13.86 -16.67
CA VAL A 187 -1.08 12.53 -16.87
C VAL A 187 -0.86 12.29 -18.35
N VAL A 188 0.35 11.83 -18.69
CA VAL A 188 0.72 11.37 -20.03
C VAL A 188 1.06 9.88 -19.94
N ALA A 189 0.33 9.05 -20.70
CA ALA A 189 0.64 7.63 -20.82
C ALA A 189 1.82 7.42 -21.77
N ASN A 190 2.76 6.55 -21.40
CA ASN A 190 3.91 6.16 -22.23
C ASN A 190 3.77 4.72 -22.71
#